data_AF-A0A7G9Z6T4-F1
#
_entry.id   AF-A0A7G9Z6T4-F1
#
_cell.length_a   1.000
_cell.length_b   1.000
_cell.length_c   1.000
_cell.angle_alpha   90.00
_cell.angle_beta   90.00
_cell.angle_gamma   90.00
#
_symmetry.space_group_name_H-M   'P 1'
#
loop_
_entity.id
_entity.type
_entity.pdbx_description
1 polymer ?
#
loop_
_entity_poly.entity_id
_entity_poly.type
_entity_poly.pdbx_seq_one_letter_code
_entity_poly.pdbx_strand_id
1 'polypeptide(L)'
;MPAYIATYESGELEERIETLEDMLNECKLCPRGCGVNRNRGKKGYCNSDKNLVVSGVQPHFGEEDVLVGTYGSGTIFLTNCNLGCVYCQNYDISHLGYGQRMTEEDLRSLLICRDSVIHNSYSTIHAQS
;
A
#
# COMPACT_ATOMS: atom_id res chain seq x y z
N MET A 1 -1.43 -19.59 13.69
CA MET A 1 -0.45 -19.31 12.63
C MET A 1 -1.02 -18.25 11.71
N PRO A 2 -0.27 -17.19 11.32
CA PRO A 2 -0.76 -16.19 10.39
C PRO A 2 -1.22 -16.80 9.06
N ALA A 3 -2.31 -16.29 8.50
CA ALA A 3 -2.92 -16.84 7.28
C ALA A 3 -1.95 -16.86 6.08
N TYR A 4 -1.06 -15.87 5.98
CA TYR A 4 -0.11 -15.76 4.87
C TYR A 4 0.90 -16.91 4.82
N ILE A 5 1.22 -17.55 5.96
CA ILE A 5 2.14 -18.69 6.00
C ILE A 5 1.48 -19.90 5.35
N ALA A 6 0.23 -20.19 5.71
CA ALA A 6 -0.51 -21.30 5.15
C ALA A 6 -0.72 -21.15 3.64
N THR A 7 -1.07 -19.95 3.16
CA THR A 7 -1.24 -19.70 1.73
C THR A 7 0.08 -19.84 0.97
N TYR A 8 1.20 -19.41 1.56
CA TYR A 8 2.53 -19.60 0.97
C TYR A 8 2.92 -21.08 0.88
N GLU A 9 2.80 -21.83 1.99
CA GLU A 9 3.14 -23.27 2.01
C GLU A 9 2.29 -24.10 1.05
N SER A 10 1.05 -23.68 0.79
CA SER A 10 0.14 -24.33 -0.14
C SER A 10 0.38 -24.00 -1.63
N GLY A 11 1.19 -22.99 -1.94
CA GLY A 11 1.39 -22.46 -3.30
C GLY A 11 0.26 -21.55 -3.81
N GLU A 12 -0.82 -21.38 -3.03
CA GLU A 12 -1.95 -20.49 -3.38
C GLU A 12 -1.50 -19.02 -3.49
N LEU A 13 -0.47 -18.62 -2.73
CA LEU A 13 0.03 -17.25 -2.77
C LEU A 13 0.56 -16.88 -4.15
N GLU A 14 1.33 -17.76 -4.78
CA GLU A 14 1.87 -17.59 -6.13
C GLU A 14 0.75 -17.49 -7.17
N GLU A 15 -0.27 -18.36 -7.10
CA GLU A 15 -1.42 -18.32 -8.02
C GLU A 15 -2.19 -16.98 -7.94
N ARG A 16 -2.33 -16.44 -6.72
CA ARG A 16 -2.95 -15.13 -6.50
C ARG A 16 -2.11 -13.99 -7.05
N ILE A 17 -0.78 -14.07 -6.96
CA ILE A 17 0.14 -13.07 -7.53
C ILE A 17 -0.01 -13.05 -9.05
N GLU A 18 0.05 -14.20 -9.72
CA GLU A 18 -0.12 -14.29 -11.17
C GLU A 18 -1.46 -13.69 -11.62
N THR A 19 -2.55 -14.02 -10.90
CA THR A 19 -3.88 -13.45 -11.16
C THR A 19 -3.88 -11.92 -11.06
N LEU A 20 -3.23 -11.37 -10.02
CA LEU A 20 -3.14 -9.93 -9.83
C LEU A 20 -2.28 -9.25 -10.91
N GLU A 21 -1.20 -9.87 -11.36
CA GLU A 21 -0.38 -9.37 -12.46
C GLU A 21 -1.17 -9.31 -13.78
N ASP A 22 -2.01 -10.31 -14.04
CA ASP A 22 -2.88 -10.32 -15.22
C ASP A 22 -3.95 -9.22 -15.16
N MET A 23 -4.52 -8.96 -13.97
CA MET A 23 -5.48 -7.86 -13.78
C MET A 23 -4.87 -6.48 -14.09
N LEU A 24 -3.54 -6.33 -14.05
CA LEU A 24 -2.86 -5.08 -14.44
C LEU A 24 -2.86 -4.83 -15.95
N ASN A 25 -3.13 -5.84 -16.79
CA ASN A 25 -3.26 -5.66 -18.24
C ASN A 25 -4.52 -4.89 -18.65
N GLU A 26 -5.58 -4.96 -17.85
CA GLU A 26 -6.83 -4.20 -18.00
C GLU A 26 -7.36 -3.78 -16.62
N CYS A 27 -6.76 -2.74 -16.04
CA CYS A 27 -6.97 -2.42 -14.61
C CYS A 27 -8.39 -1.93 -14.30
N LYS A 28 -9.12 -2.75 -13.52
CA LYS A 28 -10.47 -2.45 -12.99
C LYS A 28 -10.54 -2.52 -11.46
N LEU A 29 -9.39 -2.44 -10.77
CA LEU A 29 -9.27 -2.61 -9.30
C LEU A 29 -9.99 -1.53 -8.47
N CYS A 30 -10.38 -0.40 -9.06
CA CYS A 30 -11.14 0.63 -8.39
C CYS A 30 -12.52 0.81 -9.04
N PRO A 31 -13.49 1.42 -8.33
CA PRO A 31 -14.84 1.64 -8.86
C PRO A 31 -14.91 2.43 -10.18
N ARG A 32 -13.83 3.13 -10.56
CA ARG A 32 -13.76 3.86 -11.85
C ARG A 32 -13.55 2.95 -13.05
N GLY A 33 -13.07 1.71 -12.87
CA GLY A 33 -12.97 0.73 -13.94
C GLY A 33 -12.20 1.19 -15.19
N CYS A 34 -11.10 1.94 -15.02
CA CYS A 34 -10.47 2.67 -16.14
C CYS A 34 -9.89 1.80 -17.28
N GLY A 35 -9.67 0.50 -17.06
CA GLY A 35 -9.24 -0.46 -18.09
C GLY A 35 -7.83 -0.25 -18.64
N VAL A 36 -7.04 0.66 -18.06
CA VAL A 36 -5.69 0.94 -18.57
C VAL A 36 -4.75 -0.24 -18.33
N ASN A 37 -3.83 -0.46 -19.26
CA ASN A 37 -2.78 -1.46 -19.13
C ASN A 37 -1.58 -0.89 -18.36
N ARG A 38 -1.45 -1.24 -17.07
CA ARG A 38 -0.36 -0.79 -16.19
C ARG A 38 0.97 -1.44 -16.57
N ASN A 39 0.96 -2.66 -17.10
CA ASN A 39 2.15 -3.37 -17.57
C ASN A 39 2.82 -2.68 -18.78
N ARG A 40 2.04 -1.93 -19.56
CA ARG A 40 2.53 -1.05 -20.64
C ARG A 40 2.79 0.39 -20.19
N GLY A 41 2.85 0.63 -18.88
CA GLY A 41 3.15 1.94 -18.29
C GLY A 41 2.03 2.97 -18.41
N LYS A 42 0.79 2.57 -18.73
CA LYS A 42 -0.33 3.51 -18.79
C LYS A 42 -0.84 3.82 -17.38
N LYS A 43 -1.29 5.06 -17.17
CA LYS A 43 -1.89 5.53 -15.92
C LYS A 43 -3.36 5.88 -16.17
N GLY A 44 -4.20 5.56 -15.18
CA GLY A 44 -5.62 5.95 -15.18
C GLY A 44 -5.84 7.22 -14.37
N TYR A 45 -7.10 7.52 -14.07
CA TYR A 45 -7.48 8.66 -13.23
C TYR A 45 -6.73 8.70 -11.89
N CYS A 46 -6.51 7.54 -11.28
CA CYS A 46 -5.84 7.45 -9.99
C CYS A 46 -4.33 7.69 -10.05
N ASN A 47 -3.73 7.96 -11.21
CA ASN A 47 -2.29 8.21 -11.43
C ASN A 47 -1.28 7.14 -10.97
N SER A 48 -1.72 6.09 -10.28
CA SER A 48 -0.90 4.94 -9.92
C SER A 48 -0.39 4.21 -11.16
N ASP A 49 0.87 3.79 -11.14
CA ASP A 49 1.41 2.82 -12.11
C ASP A 49 1.49 1.42 -11.47
N LYS A 50 2.38 0.54 -11.95
CA LYS A 50 2.59 -0.80 -11.40
C LYS A 50 3.66 -0.86 -10.31
N ASN A 51 4.40 0.22 -10.11
CA ASN A 51 5.52 0.24 -9.17
C ASN A 51 5.04 0.67 -7.78
N LEU A 52 5.70 0.15 -6.77
CA LEU A 52 5.53 0.59 -5.40
C LEU A 52 6.12 2.01 -5.24
N VAL A 53 5.29 2.96 -4.80
CA VAL A 53 5.71 4.31 -4.49
C VAL A 53 5.24 4.65 -3.07
N VAL A 54 6.21 4.84 -2.18
CA VAL A 54 6.01 5.03 -0.74
C VAL A 54 6.34 6.47 -0.38
N SER A 55 5.42 7.16 0.29
CA SER A 55 5.66 8.49 0.83
C SER A 55 6.30 8.47 2.21
N GLY A 56 6.13 7.40 2.98
CA GLY A 56 6.70 7.31 4.33
C GLY A 56 6.42 5.97 5.00
N VAL A 57 7.30 5.59 5.92
CA VAL A 57 7.17 4.43 6.80
C VAL A 57 7.48 4.90 8.20
N GLN A 58 6.54 4.74 9.13
CA GLN A 58 6.71 5.22 10.50
C GLN A 58 5.88 4.42 11.51
N PRO A 59 6.30 4.37 12.79
CA PRO A 59 5.42 3.97 13.87
C PRO A 59 4.23 4.92 13.99
N HIS A 60 3.08 4.37 14.29
CA HIS A 60 1.83 5.10 14.48
C HIS A 60 1.15 4.66 15.77
N PHE A 61 0.92 5.65 16.63
CA PHE A 61 0.39 5.48 17.98
C PHE A 61 -1.04 6.00 18.13
N GLY A 62 -1.62 6.58 17.07
CA GLY A 62 -2.98 7.12 17.07
C GLY A 62 -4.05 6.15 16.54
N GLU A 63 -3.72 4.86 16.39
CA GLU A 63 -4.72 3.83 16.12
C GLU A 63 -5.56 3.56 17.38
N GLU A 64 -6.68 2.84 17.23
CA GLU A 64 -7.44 2.32 18.36
C GLU A 64 -6.55 1.43 19.26
N ASP A 65 -6.77 1.49 20.59
CA ASP A 65 -5.90 0.85 21.60
C ASP A 65 -5.60 -0.63 21.32
N VAL A 66 -6.56 -1.37 20.76
CA VAL A 66 -6.42 -2.80 20.42
C VAL A 66 -5.46 -3.06 19.26
N LEU A 67 -5.17 -2.06 18.42
CA LEU A 67 -4.29 -2.14 17.25
C LEU A 67 -2.88 -1.61 17.54
N VAL A 68 -2.75 -0.63 18.45
CA VAL A 68 -1.49 0.01 18.85
C VAL A 68 -0.59 -0.96 19.63
N GLY A 69 -1.17 -1.80 20.49
CA GLY A 69 -0.41 -2.65 21.41
C GLY A 69 0.59 -1.84 22.25
N THR A 70 1.70 -2.45 22.65
CA THR A 70 2.69 -1.80 23.53
C THR A 70 3.69 -0.90 22.78
N TYR A 71 3.88 -1.11 21.48
CA TYR A 71 4.97 -0.51 20.70
C TYR A 71 4.49 0.37 19.53
N GLY A 72 3.19 0.61 19.42
CA GLY A 72 2.62 1.24 18.24
C GLY A 72 2.31 0.23 17.13
N SER A 73 1.48 0.68 16.21
CA SER A 73 1.34 0.05 14.89
C SER A 73 2.39 0.63 13.95
N GLY A 74 2.63 -0.02 12.81
CA GLY A 74 3.38 0.62 11.75
C GLY A 74 2.50 1.01 10.60
N THR A 75 2.78 2.19 10.07
CA THR A 75 2.07 2.75 8.93
C THR A 75 3.02 2.89 7.75
N ILE A 76 2.56 2.42 6.59
CA ILE A 76 3.19 2.65 5.30
C ILE A 76 2.26 3.55 4.51
N PHE A 77 2.70 4.76 4.19
CA PHE A 77 1.95 5.68 3.34
C PHE A 77 2.29 5.41 1.87
N LEU A 78 1.30 4.94 1.12
CA LEU A 78 1.39 4.82 -0.33
C LEU A 78 0.93 6.10 -1.02
N THR A 79 1.34 6.26 -2.28
CA THR A 79 0.98 7.44 -3.07
C THR A 79 -0.15 7.17 -4.05
N ASN A 80 -0.81 8.27 -4.42
CA ASN A 80 -1.97 8.37 -5.28
C ASN A 80 -3.26 7.80 -4.70
N CYS A 81 -4.40 8.35 -5.13
CA CYS A 81 -5.72 7.89 -4.72
C CYS A 81 -6.65 7.78 -5.93
N ASN A 82 -7.58 6.81 -5.90
CA ASN A 82 -8.63 6.68 -6.90
C ASN A 82 -9.82 7.61 -6.64
N LEU A 83 -9.85 8.31 -5.51
CA LEU A 83 -10.77 9.40 -5.20
C LEU A 83 -10.18 10.74 -5.69
N GLY A 84 -10.86 11.84 -5.38
CA GLY A 84 -10.44 13.19 -5.74
C GLY A 84 -11.05 14.21 -4.78
N CYS A 85 -10.86 13.97 -3.49
CA CYS A 85 -11.53 14.72 -2.43
C CYS A 85 -11.06 16.17 -2.43
N VAL A 86 -12.00 17.13 -2.47
CA VAL A 86 -11.70 18.56 -2.43
C VAL A 86 -11.07 18.97 -1.08
N TYR A 87 -11.35 18.20 -0.03
CA TYR A 87 -10.83 18.38 1.32
C TYR A 87 -9.83 17.27 1.71
N CYS A 88 -9.02 16.81 0.75
CA CYS A 88 -8.05 15.75 1.01
C CYS A 88 -6.97 16.24 1.98
N GLN A 89 -6.88 15.62 3.16
CA GLN A 89 -5.83 15.94 4.14
C GLN A 89 -4.45 15.47 3.68
N ASN A 90 -4.44 14.36 2.94
CA ASN A 90 -3.24 13.75 2.37
C ASN A 90 -3.04 14.20 0.90
N TYR A 91 -3.37 15.45 0.57
CA TYR A 91 -3.39 15.96 -0.81
C TYR A 91 -2.06 15.76 -1.52
N ASP A 92 -0.95 16.10 -0.86
CA ASP A 92 0.40 16.00 -1.41
C ASP A 92 0.73 14.58 -1.88
N ILE A 93 0.35 13.56 -1.11
CA ILE A 93 0.66 12.17 -1.43
C ILE A 93 -0.43 11.52 -2.31
N SER A 94 -1.68 11.93 -2.15
CA SER A 94 -2.85 11.32 -2.82
C SER A 94 -3.15 11.92 -4.19
N HIS A 95 -2.94 13.23 -4.36
CA HIS A 95 -3.20 13.96 -5.59
C HIS A 95 -1.91 14.27 -6.35
N LEU A 96 -0.85 14.71 -5.65
CA LEU A 96 0.43 15.07 -6.29
C LEU A 96 1.38 13.87 -6.42
N GLY A 97 1.10 12.77 -5.73
CA GLY A 97 1.87 11.53 -5.83
C GLY A 97 3.27 11.64 -5.22
N TYR A 98 3.47 12.51 -4.23
CA TYR A 98 4.76 12.69 -3.57
C TYR A 98 5.18 11.43 -2.81
N GLY A 99 6.36 10.91 -3.16
CA GLY A 99 6.96 9.73 -2.54
C GLY A 99 8.13 9.21 -3.37
N GLN A 100 8.68 8.09 -2.96
CA GLN A 100 9.83 7.44 -3.59
C GLN A 100 9.44 6.07 -4.14
N ARG A 101 9.95 5.76 -5.33
CA ARG A 101 9.89 4.39 -5.85
C ARG A 101 10.78 3.51 -4.99
N MET A 102 10.26 2.38 -4.54
CA MET A 102 10.97 1.43 -3.69
C MET A 102 10.87 0.03 -4.30
N THR A 103 11.91 -0.78 -4.11
CA THR A 103 11.83 -2.22 -4.36
C THR A 103 11.22 -2.95 -3.15
N GLU A 104 10.96 -4.24 -3.31
CA GLU A 104 10.53 -5.10 -2.20
C GLU A 104 11.61 -5.19 -1.11
N GLU A 105 12.88 -5.22 -1.49
CA GLU A 105 14.02 -5.22 -0.57
C GLU A 105 14.15 -3.91 0.20
N ASP A 106 13.93 -2.77 -0.46
CA ASP A 106 13.94 -1.46 0.19
C ASP A 106 12.86 -1.42 1.29
N LEU A 107 11.63 -1.79 0.94
CA LEU A 107 10.52 -1.80 1.89
C LEU A 107 10.75 -2.80 3.02
N ARG A 108 11.21 -4.02 2.70
CA ARG A 108 11.56 -5.04 3.71
C ARG A 108 12.59 -4.52 4.70
N SER A 109 13.61 -3.84 4.20
CA SER A 109 14.68 -3.28 5.03
C SER A 109 14.14 -2.23 6.00
N LEU A 110 13.22 -1.38 5.54
CA LEU A 110 12.55 -0.39 6.39
C LEU A 110 11.65 -1.04 7.45
N LEU A 111 10.96 -2.13 7.11
CA LEU A 111 10.07 -2.82 8.05
C LEU A 111 10.79 -3.64 9.12
N ILE A 112 11.99 -4.16 8.82
CA ILE A 112 12.77 -4.99 9.75
C ILE A 112 13.76 -4.15 10.59
N CYS A 113 14.09 -2.92 10.16
CA CYS A 113 15.06 -2.08 10.85
C CYS A 113 14.61 -1.78 12.30
N ARG A 114 15.48 -2.15 13.27
CA ARG A 114 15.19 -2.25 14.72
C ARG A 114 14.77 -0.97 15.42
N ASP A 115 14.90 0.20 14.80
CA ASP A 115 14.43 1.48 15.38
C ASP A 115 12.97 1.78 15.05
N SER A 116 12.37 1.00 14.15
CA SER A 116 10.99 1.14 13.68
C SER A 116 10.23 -0.15 13.97
N VAL A 117 10.12 -0.59 15.22
CA VAL A 117 9.50 -1.89 15.50
C VAL A 117 7.98 -1.85 15.27
N ILE A 118 7.62 -2.03 14.01
CA ILE A 118 6.28 -2.19 13.47
C ILE A 118 5.89 -3.65 13.74
N HIS A 119 5.37 -3.89 14.94
CA HIS A 119 4.91 -5.23 15.33
C HIS A 119 3.53 -5.56 14.71
N ASN A 120 2.81 -4.54 14.25
CA ASN A 120 1.49 -4.64 13.63
C ASN A 120 1.40 -3.64 12.48
N SER A 121 1.65 -4.08 11.25
CA SER A 121 1.49 -3.24 10.06
C SER A 121 0.03 -3.23 9.62
N TYR A 122 -0.66 -2.12 9.86
CA TYR A 122 -1.96 -1.84 9.27
C TYR A 122 -1.75 -0.78 8.18
N SER A 123 -2.29 -1.05 6.99
CA SER A 123 -2.33 -0.05 5.91
C SER A 123 -3.46 0.93 6.22
N THR A 124 -3.24 1.85 7.15
CA THR A 124 -4.27 2.80 7.55
C THR A 124 -4.20 4.04 6.69
N ILE A 125 -5.27 4.27 5.93
CA ILE A 125 -5.54 5.58 5.34
C ILE A 125 -6.12 6.43 6.48
N HIS A 126 -5.27 7.11 7.25
CA HIS A 126 -5.74 8.06 8.24
C HIS A 126 -6.37 9.27 7.55
N ALA A 127 -7.67 9.45 7.74
CA ALA A 127 -8.33 10.74 7.75
C ALA A 127 -8.48 11.14 9.23
N GLN A 128 -7.68 12.08 9.71
CA GLN A 128 -7.77 12.58 11.08
C GLN A 128 -8.65 13.83 11.09
N SER A 129 -9.82 13.74 11.71
CA SER A 129 -10.82 14.81 11.90
C SER A 129 -10.25 16.18 12.28
#